data_AF-A0A2P2JN07-F1
#
_entry.id   AF-A0A2P2JN07-F1
#
_cell.length_a   1.000
_cell.length_b   1.000
_cell.length_c   1.000
_cell.angle_alpha   90.00
_cell.angle_beta   90.00
_cell.angle_gamma   90.00
#
_symmetry.space_group_name_H-M   'P 1'
#
loop_
_entity.id
_entity.type
_entity.pdbx_description
1 polymer ?
#
loop_
_entity_poly.entity_id
_entity_poly.type
_entity_poly.pdbx_seq_one_letter_code
_entity_poly.pdbx_strand_id
1 'polypeptide(L)' 'MELVRVLPSADDEVNVACFHPFAGGGLVYGTKEGKLRVLRFDGACGVNCSGPTYLPKDNLAEVEG' A
#
# COMPACT_ATOMS: atom_id res chain seq x y z
N MET A 1 -18.80 9.66 7.08
CA MET A 1 -17.62 8.99 6.50
C MET A 1 -16.93 8.24 7.62
N GLU A 2 -16.51 7.01 7.40
CA GLU A 2 -15.85 6.15 8.41
C GLU A 2 -14.53 5.62 7.85
N LEU A 3 -13.50 5.59 8.70
CA LEU A 3 -12.18 5.08 8.35
C LEU A 3 -12.19 3.55 8.44
N VAL A 4 -12.12 2.87 7.29
CA VAL A 4 -12.22 1.40 7.21
C VAL A 4 -10.88 0.68 7.35
N ARG A 5 -9.76 1.34 7.03
CA ARG A 5 -8.41 0.75 7.09
C ARG A 5 -7.34 1.85 7.12
N VAL A 6 -6.24 1.57 7.82
CA VAL A 6 -5.02 2.38 7.82
C VAL A 6 -3.85 1.54 7.36
N LEU A 7 -2.96 2.13 6.57
CA LEU A 7 -1.65 1.58 6.24
C LEU A 7 -0.60 2.40 7.01
N PRO A 8 -0.14 1.93 8.17
CA PRO A 8 0.87 2.65 8.93
C PRO A 8 2.23 2.56 8.23
N SER A 9 2.90 3.69 8.06
CA SER A 9 4.32 3.76 7.69
C SER A 9 4.98 4.84 8.55
N ALA A 10 6.13 4.52 9.15
CA ALA A 10 6.91 5.47 9.93
C ALA A 10 7.85 6.31 9.05
N ASP A 11 8.21 5.78 7.88
CA ASP A 11 9.17 6.40 6.96
C ASP A 11 8.48 7.10 5.78
N ASP A 12 7.31 6.62 5.34
CA ASP A 12 6.69 7.14 4.12
C ASP A 12 5.69 8.28 4.42
N GLU A 13 6.10 9.53 4.14
CA GLU A 13 5.15 10.65 4.00
C GLU A 13 4.55 10.68 2.60
N VAL A 14 3.22 10.62 2.48
CA VAL A 14 2.50 10.44 1.20
C VAL A 14 1.89 11.76 0.70
N ASN A 15 2.07 12.07 -0.60
CA ASN A 15 1.42 13.20 -1.26
C ASN A 15 0.18 12.78 -2.06
N VAL A 16 0.28 11.66 -2.78
CA VAL A 16 -0.78 11.17 -3.68
C VAL A 16 -0.81 9.65 -3.68
N ALA A 17 -2.01 9.08 -3.75
CA ALA A 17 -2.25 7.66 -3.88
C ALA A 17 -3.33 7.40 -4.94
N CYS A 18 -3.21 6.30 -5.67
CA CYS A 18 -4.16 5.84 -6.68
C CYS A 18 -4.54 4.39 -6.42
N PHE A 19 -5.83 4.11 -6.33
CA PHE A 19 -6.34 2.75 -6.21
C PHE A 19 -6.53 2.14 -7.59
N HIS A 20 -6.27 0.83 -7.69
CA HIS A 20 -6.61 0.10 -8.90
C HIS A 20 -8.13 0.12 -9.11
N PRO A 21 -8.63 0.33 -10.35
CA PRO A 21 -10.07 0.47 -10.60
C PRO A 21 -10.85 -0.82 -10.35
N PHE A 22 -10.18 -1.97 -10.36
CA PHE A 22 -10.76 -3.27 -10.02
C PHE A 22 -10.43 -3.66 -8.58
N ALA A 23 -11.43 -4.19 -7.87
CA ALA A 23 -11.29 -4.71 -6.51
C ALA A 23 -10.19 -5.76 -6.44
N GLY A 24 -9.38 -5.70 -5.37
CA GLY A 24 -8.23 -6.58 -5.20
C GLY A 24 -7.02 -6.24 -6.08
N GLY A 25 -7.03 -5.16 -6.84
CA GLY A 25 -5.85 -4.72 -7.61
C GLY A 25 -4.82 -3.93 -6.80
N GLY A 26 -5.12 -3.56 -5.55
CA GLY A 26 -4.19 -2.84 -4.68
C GLY A 26 -4.16 -1.32 -4.94
N LEU A 27 -3.05 -0.68 -4.56
CA LEU A 27 -2.84 0.77 -4.74
C LEU A 27 -1.37 1.10 -5.01
N VAL A 28 -1.14 2.26 -5.63
CA VAL A 28 0.18 2.86 -5.82
C VAL A 28 0.19 4.23 -5.16
N TYR A 29 1.28 4.58 -4.49
CA TYR A 29 1.44 5.91 -3.89
C TYR A 29 2.86 6.47 -4.04
N GLY A 30 2.94 7.78 -4.16
CA GLY A 30 4.21 8.52 -4.20
C GLY A 30 4.54 9.13 -2.84
N THR A 31 5.78 8.98 -2.42
CA THR A 31 6.29 9.57 -1.17
C THR A 31 6.96 10.92 -1.43
N LYS A 32 7.06 11.75 -0.38
CA LYS A 32 7.79 13.03 -0.43
C LYS A 32 9.27 12.86 -0.73
N GLU A 33 9.84 11.70 -0.44
CA GLU A 33 11.23 11.36 -0.77
C GLU A 33 11.43 11.03 -2.25
N GLY A 34 10.36 11.06 -3.07
CA GLY A 34 10.43 10.75 -4.49
C GLY A 34 10.35 9.26 -4.81
N LYS A 35 9.95 8.41 -3.84
CA LYS A 35 9.78 6.97 -4.07
C LYS A 35 8.36 6.65 -4.50
N LEU A 36 8.22 5.71 -5.43
CA LEU A 36 6.95 5.10 -5.77
C LEU A 36 6.82 3.77 -5.04
N ARG A 37 5.69 3.56 -4.35
CA ARG A 37 5.41 2.34 -3.60
C ARG A 37 4.18 1.65 -4.18
N VAL A 38 4.27 0.34 -4.38
CA VAL A 38 3.18 -0.49 -4.88
C VAL A 38 2.71 -1.42 -3.78
N LEU A 39 1.43 -1.34 -3.41
CA LEU A 39 0.78 -2.30 -2.53
C LEU A 39 -0.10 -3.21 -3.39
N ARG A 40 0.30 -4.46 -3.55
CA ARG A 40 -0.54 -5.49 -4.18
C ARG A 40 -1.42 -6.15 -3.12
N PHE A 41 -2.67 -6.40 -3.48
CA PHE A 41 -3.56 -7.20 -2.66
C PHE A 41 -3.45 -8.65 -3.13
N ASP A 42 -2.83 -9.50 -2.32
CA ASP A 42 -2.85 -10.95 -2.55
C ASP A 42 -4.17 -11.51 -2.03
N GLY A 43 -5.02 -11.99 -2.94
CA GLY A 43 -6.32 -12.58 -2.62
C GLY A 43 -6.26 -13.82 -1.73
N ALA A 44 -5.07 -14.34 -1.45
CA ALA A 44 -4.84 -15.45 -0.53
C ALA A 44 -5.03 -15.09 0.96
N CYS A 45 -5.00 -13.79 1.34
CA CYS A 45 -5.26 -13.36 2.72
C CYS A 45 -6.72 -12.98 2.93
N GLY A 46 -7.60 -13.98 2.84
CA GLY A 46 -8.94 -13.91 3.39
C GLY A 46 -8.88 -13.84 4.92
N VAL A 47 -9.49 -12.81 5.49
CA VAL A 47 -9.76 -12.64 6.93
C VAL A 47 -8.51 -12.30 7.80
N ASN A 48 -8.59 -11.14 8.45
CA ASN A 48 -7.68 -10.60 9.48
C ASN A 48 -6.43 -9.83 9.02
N CYS A 49 -6.63 -8.71 8.32
CA CYS A 49 -5.65 -7.61 8.35
C CYS A 49 -5.78 -6.78 9.66
N SER A 50 -5.94 -7.45 10.81
CA SER A 50 -5.93 -6.82 12.15
C SER A 50 -4.57 -6.93 12.85
N GLY A 51 -3.54 -7.48 12.17
CA GLY A 51 -2.15 -7.42 12.62
C GLY A 51 -1.43 -6.20 12.02
N PRO A 52 -0.38 -5.66 12.70
CA PRO A 52 0.49 -4.67 12.09
C PRO A 52 1.02 -5.29 10.82
N THR A 53 0.55 -4.78 9.68
CA THR A 53 0.93 -5.31 8.38
C THR A 53 2.36 -4.87 8.17
N TYR A 54 3.31 -5.67 8.67
CA TYR A 54 4.67 -5.65 8.17
C TYR A 54 4.53 -5.92 6.67
N LEU A 55 4.56 -4.85 5.88
CA LEU A 55 4.67 -4.92 4.45
C LEU A 55 5.81 -5.91 4.16
N PRO A 56 5.56 -7.02 3.44
CA PRO A 56 6.66 -7.86 2.99
C PRO A 56 7.59 -6.94 2.20
N LYS A 57 8.83 -6.79 2.67
CA LYS A 57 9.87 -6.00 1.98
C LYS A 57 9.97 -6.39 0.49
N ASP A 58 9.58 -7.62 0.17
CA ASP A 58 9.61 -8.23 -1.15
C ASP A 58 8.55 -7.68 -2.14
N ASN A 59 7.50 -6.98 -1.68
CA ASN A 59 6.44 -6.44 -2.56
C ASN A 59 6.58 -4.94 -2.88
N LEU A 60 7.51 -4.23 -2.22
CA LEU A 60 7.80 -2.82 -2.51
C LEU A 60 8.78 -2.76 -3.69
N ALA A 61 8.27 -2.96 -4.90
CA ALA A 61 9.04 -2.66 -6.09
C ALA A 61 9.16 -1.14 -6.25
N GLU A 62 10.36 -0.61 -6.03
CA GLU A 62 10.70 0.75 -6.45
C GLU A 62 10.82 0.71 -7.98
N VAL A 63 9.87 1.36 -8.66
CA VAL A 63 9.98 1.60 -10.10
C VAL A 63 10.81 2.86 -10.27
N GLU A 64 12.03 2.69 -10.75
CA GLU A 64 12.86 3.79 -11.24
C GLU A 64 12.27 4.23 -12.59
N GLY A 65 11.96 5.53 -12.69
CA GLY A 65 11.42 6.16 -13.90
C GLY A 65 12.50 6.66 -14.84
#